data_AF-A0A9P6S9N8-F1
#
_entry.id   AF-A0A9P6S9N8-F1
#
_cell.length_a   1.000
_cell.length_b   1.000
_cell.length_c   1.000
_cell.angle_alpha   90.00
_cell.angle_beta   90.00
_cell.angle_gamma   90.00
#
_symmetry.space_group_name_H-M   'P 1'
#
loop_
_entity.id
_entity.type
_entity.pdbx_description
1 polymer ?
#
loop_
_entity_poly.entity_id
_entity_poly.type
_entity_poly.pdbx_seq_one_letter_code
_entity_poly.pdbx_strand_id
1 'polypeptide(L)'
;MFAAFTPALAIGAAAERGRIVPTLAFIFLWITFIYDFIACWTWSPNEWLFVMVSLDYNGGTPFHISYGAAALAYAKVLGKRSGDQKDFRPHSMSNVVISICFIWFSSVLTAALL
;
A
#
# COMPACT_ATOMS: atom_id res chain seq x y z
N MET A 1 -11.49 -5.57 1.56
CA MET A 1 -10.18 -5.97 2.12
C MET A 1 -9.03 -5.14 1.56
N PHE A 2 -8.98 -4.87 0.26
CA PHE A 2 -7.95 -4.02 -0.36
C PHE A 2 -7.74 -2.68 0.35
N ALA A 3 -8.83 -1.96 0.68
CA ALA A 3 -8.78 -0.69 1.42
C ALA A 3 -8.01 -0.74 2.76
N ALA A 4 -7.99 -1.89 3.43
CA ALA A 4 -7.26 -2.07 4.69
C ALA A 4 -5.78 -2.43 4.46
N PHE A 5 -5.46 -3.11 3.34
CA PHE A 5 -4.09 -3.49 3.00
C PHE A 5 -3.27 -2.31 2.44
N THR A 6 -3.87 -1.42 1.66
CA THR A 6 -3.21 -0.24 1.06
C THR A 6 -2.48 0.63 2.10
N PRO A 7 -3.13 1.08 3.19
CA PRO A 7 -2.47 1.87 4.22
C PRO A 7 -1.50 1.04 5.08
N ALA A 8 -1.79 -0.24 5.33
CA ALA A 8 -0.91 -1.12 6.09
C ALA A 8 0.46 -1.28 5.40
N LEU A 9 0.47 -1.37 4.07
CA LEU A 9 1.70 -1.37 3.27
C LEU A 9 2.39 0.00 3.27
N ALA A 10 1.63 1.10 3.19
CA ALA A 10 2.19 2.45 3.23
C ALA A 10 2.91 2.76 4.55
N ILE A 11 2.42 2.24 5.69
CA ILE A 11 3.10 2.33 7.00
C ILE A 11 4.45 1.65 7.00
N GLY A 12 4.65 0.61 6.18
CA GLY A 12 5.95 -0.04 6.02
C GLY A 12 7.05 0.93 5.60
N ALA A 13 6.71 2.00 4.87
CA ALA A 13 7.65 3.06 4.51
C ALA A 13 8.05 3.97 5.69
N ALA A 14 7.30 3.94 6.79
CA ALA A 14 7.54 4.71 8.00
C ALA A 14 8.54 4.06 8.97
N ALA A 15 9.16 2.93 8.59
CA ALA A 15 9.96 2.10 9.47
C ALA A 15 10.94 2.93 10.30
N GLU A 16 10.82 2.78 11.63
CA GLU A 16 11.67 3.34 12.69
C GLU A 16 11.51 4.83 13.06
N ARG A 17 10.73 5.62 12.32
CA ARG A 17 10.54 7.06 12.62
C ARG A 17 9.08 7.53 12.63
N GLY A 18 8.13 6.66 12.32
CA GLY A 18 6.70 6.98 12.40
C GLY A 18 6.23 7.14 13.84
N ARG A 19 5.68 8.31 14.19
CA ARG A 19 4.85 8.45 15.40
C ARG A 19 3.47 7.86 15.11
N ILE A 20 2.93 7.10 16.07
CA ILE A 20 1.66 6.36 15.90
C ILE A 20 0.49 7.32 15.59
N VAL A 21 0.38 8.45 16.30
CA VAL A 21 -0.74 9.40 16.15
C VAL A 21 -0.76 10.09 14.78
N PRO A 22 0.33 10.72 14.28
CA PRO A 22 0.36 11.26 12.92
C PRO A 22 0.16 10.21 11.83
N THR A 23 0.64 8.99 12.06
CA THR A 23 0.51 7.88 11.08
C THR A 23 -0.96 7.46 10.93
N LEU A 24 -1.69 7.31 12.04
CA LEU A 24 -3.13 7.02 12.03
C LEU A 24 -3.94 8.12 11.34
N ALA A 25 -3.65 9.38 11.65
CA ALA A 25 -4.32 10.52 11.01
C ALA A 25 -4.04 10.55 9.50
N PHE A 26 -2.79 10.32 9.09
CA PHE A 26 -2.41 10.23 7.68
C PHE A 26 -3.18 9.13 6.96
N ILE A 27 -3.24 7.92 7.52
CA ILE A 27 -3.97 6.79 6.93
C ILE A 27 -5.44 7.12 6.75
N PHE A 28 -6.09 7.65 7.79
CA PHE A 28 -7.50 7.97 7.75
C PHE A 28 -7.82 8.99 6.65
N LEU A 29 -7.06 10.10 6.63
CA LEU A 29 -7.22 11.12 5.59
C LEU A 29 -6.91 10.57 4.19
N TRP A 30 -5.88 9.74 4.05
CA TRP A 30 -5.46 9.21 2.77
C TRP A 30 -6.50 8.23 2.19
N ILE A 31 -7.10 7.36 3.01
CA ILE A 31 -8.17 6.47 2.54
C ILE A 31 -9.35 7.30 2.04
N THR A 32 -9.85 8.23 2.85
CA THR A 32 -11.06 9.00 2.52
C THR A 32 -10.88 9.93 1.32
N PHE A 33 -9.73 10.61 1.22
CA PHE A 33 -9.53 11.63 0.19
C PHE A 33 -8.85 11.12 -1.09
N ILE A 34 -8.15 9.99 -1.04
CA ILE A 34 -7.38 9.48 -2.19
C ILE A 34 -7.88 8.10 -2.60
N TYR A 35 -7.89 7.13 -1.68
CA TYR A 35 -8.24 5.75 -2.02
C TYR A 35 -9.69 5.63 -2.52
N ASP A 36 -10.65 6.20 -1.80
CA ASP A 36 -12.08 6.10 -2.15
C ASP A 36 -12.37 6.75 -3.51
N PHE A 37 -11.74 7.88 -3.82
CA PHE A 37 -11.88 8.54 -5.12
C PHE A 37 -11.31 7.70 -6.28
N ILE A 38 -10.10 7.15 -6.11
CA ILE A 38 -9.48 6.30 -7.13
C ILE A 38 -10.29 5.01 -7.30
N ALA A 39 -10.78 4.42 -6.22
CA ALA A 39 -11.61 3.22 -6.26
C ALA A 39 -12.94 3.47 -6.98
N CYS A 40 -13.60 4.61 -6.72
CA CYS A 40 -14.79 5.01 -7.47
C CYS A 40 -14.46 5.13 -8.97
N TRP A 41 -13.39 5.82 -9.36
CA TRP A 41 -13.06 5.97 -10.77
C TRP A 41 -12.77 4.66 -11.48
N THR A 42 -12.11 3.72 -10.81
CA THR A 42 -11.70 2.45 -11.43
C THR A 42 -12.79 1.37 -11.40
N TRP A 43 -13.58 1.28 -10.32
CA TRP A 43 -14.53 0.17 -10.12
C TRP A 43 -16.01 0.55 -10.20
N SER A 44 -16.34 1.85 -10.25
CA SER A 44 -17.74 2.26 -10.43
C SER A 44 -18.11 2.22 -11.93
N PRO A 45 -19.26 1.63 -12.28
CA PRO A 45 -19.65 1.41 -13.68
C PRO A 45 -19.98 2.71 -14.45
N ASN A 46 -20.24 3.82 -13.75
CA ASN A 46 -20.62 5.10 -14.34
C ASN A 46 -19.47 6.11 -14.44
N GLU A 47 -18.27 5.72 -14.04
CA GLU A 47 -17.12 6.63 -13.94
C GLU A 47 -16.21 6.57 -15.17
N TRP A 48 -15.50 7.67 -15.40
CA TRP A 48 -14.71 7.90 -16.61
C TRP A 48 -13.66 6.82 -16.92
N LEU A 49 -12.98 6.26 -15.90
CA LEU A 49 -11.95 5.24 -16.11
C LEU A 49 -12.55 3.90 -16.56
N PHE A 50 -13.73 3.55 -16.06
CA PHE A 50 -14.48 2.37 -16.48
C PHE A 50 -15.01 2.54 -17.92
N VAL A 51 -15.49 3.73 -18.27
CA VAL A 51 -15.97 4.05 -19.63
C VAL A 51 -14.84 4.05 -20.66
N MET A 52 -13.61 4.40 -20.27
CA MET A 52 -12.43 4.34 -21.13
C MET A 52 -11.85 2.93 -21.33
N VAL A 53 -12.54 1.87 -20.90
CA VAL A 53 -12.09 0.46 -21.02
C VAL A 53 -10.76 0.23 -20.30
N SER A 54 -10.55 0.87 -19.15
CA SER A 54 -9.40 0.55 -18.30
C SER A 54 -9.61 -0.83 -17.65
N LEU A 55 -8.83 -1.82 -18.11
CA LEU A 55 -8.89 -3.19 -17.59
C LEU A 55 -8.04 -3.31 -16.32
N ASP A 56 -8.71 -3.24 -15.17
CA ASP A 56 -8.03 -3.32 -13.86
C ASP A 56 -8.67 -4.40 -12.98
N TYR A 57 -8.38 -5.67 -13.30
CA TYR A 57 -9.08 -6.86 -12.79
C TYR A 57 -8.92 -7.08 -11.27
N ASN A 58 -7.74 -6.81 -10.72
CA ASN A 58 -7.42 -7.02 -9.30
C ASN A 58 -6.97 -5.72 -8.59
N GLY A 59 -7.36 -4.57 -9.15
CA GLY A 59 -7.05 -3.26 -8.55
C GLY A 59 -5.59 -2.84 -8.65
N GLY A 60 -4.93 -3.04 -9.80
CA GLY A 60 -3.55 -2.59 -10.02
C GLY A 60 -3.35 -1.11 -9.73
N THR A 61 -4.25 -0.26 -10.23
CA THR A 61 -4.21 1.19 -10.00
C THR A 61 -4.63 1.59 -8.59
N PRO A 62 -5.80 1.20 -8.07
CA PRO A 62 -6.26 1.61 -6.74
C PRO A 62 -5.45 0.99 -5.60
N PHE A 63 -4.74 -0.12 -5.82
CA PHE A 63 -3.91 -0.77 -4.82
C PHE A 63 -2.42 -0.49 -5.04
N HIS A 64 -1.80 -1.06 -6.09
CA HIS A 64 -0.33 -1.08 -6.24
C HIS A 64 0.28 0.31 -6.47
N ILE A 65 -0.33 1.09 -7.36
CA ILE A 65 0.19 2.41 -7.72
C ILE A 65 -0.06 3.41 -6.59
N SER A 66 -1.26 3.37 -6.01
CA SER A 66 -1.65 4.30 -4.95
C SER A 66 -0.82 4.14 -3.68
N TYR A 67 -0.62 2.91 -3.16
CA TYR A 67 0.21 2.72 -1.97
C TYR A 67 1.67 3.05 -2.26
N GLY A 68 2.17 2.77 -3.47
CA GLY A 68 3.54 3.07 -3.86
C GLY A 68 3.80 4.57 -3.87
N ALA A 69 2.88 5.35 -4.45
CA ALA A 69 2.92 6.80 -4.41
C ALA A 69 2.80 7.36 -2.98
N ALA A 70 1.92 6.79 -2.16
CA ALA A 70 1.76 7.16 -0.76
C ALA A 70 3.05 6.89 0.05
N ALA A 71 3.64 5.71 -0.12
CA ALA A 71 4.90 5.32 0.51
C ALA A 71 6.06 6.23 0.09
N LEU A 72 6.15 6.60 -1.19
CA LEU A 72 7.15 7.54 -1.70
C LEU A 72 6.97 8.94 -1.10
N ALA A 73 5.74 9.45 -1.08
CA ALA A 73 5.42 10.74 -0.49
C ALA A 73 5.76 10.75 1.01
N TYR A 74 5.39 9.69 1.72
CA TYR A 74 5.68 9.53 3.14
C TYR A 74 7.18 9.44 3.43
N ALA A 75 7.93 8.66 2.64
CA ALA A 75 9.38 8.56 2.74
C ALA A 75 10.09 9.90 2.47
N LYS A 76 9.59 10.70 1.51
CA LYS A 76 10.11 12.06 1.26
C LYS A 76 9.88 12.99 2.45
N VAL A 77 8.71 12.93 3.08
CA VAL A 77 8.38 13.76 4.25
C VAL A 77 9.21 13.37 5.48
N LEU A 78 9.43 12.08 5.71
CA LEU A 78 10.27 11.59 6.83
C LEU A 78 11.77 11.87 6.64
N GLY A 79 12.23 12.01 5.40
CA GLY A 79 13.62 12.29 5.06
C GLY A 79 14.55 11.07 5.21
N LYS A 80 15.84 11.28 4.91
CA LYS A 80 16.84 10.21 4.87
C LYS A 80 17.13 9.65 6.28
N ARG A 81 17.26 8.33 6.37
CA ARG A 81 17.67 7.63 7.58
C ARG A 81 19.12 7.98 7.95
N SER A 82 19.34 8.31 9.22
CA SER A 82 20.66 8.59 9.79
C SER A 82 21.29 7.29 10.24
N GLY A 83 22.36 6.84 9.58
CA GLY A 83 23.06 5.59 9.85
C GLY A 83 23.77 5.06 8.61
N ASP A 84 24.80 4.23 8.81
CA ASP A 84 25.53 3.59 7.70
C ASP A 84 24.61 2.62 6.96
N GLN A 85 24.37 2.89 5.68
CA GLN A 85 23.44 2.13 4.81
C GLN A 85 24.02 0.79 4.35
N LYS A 86 25.28 0.51 4.71
CA LYS A 86 26.09 -0.56 4.13
C LYS A 86 25.90 -1.94 4.76
N ASP A 87 25.28 -2.03 5.94
CA ASP A 87 25.06 -3.31 6.64
C ASP A 87 23.56 -3.50 6.92
N PHE A 88 22.80 -3.84 5.87
CA PHE A 88 21.36 -4.09 5.97
C PHE A 88 21.11 -5.46 6.62
N ARG A 89 21.21 -5.51 7.95
CA ARG A 89 20.92 -6.72 8.72
C ARG A 89 19.44 -6.76 9.09
N PRO A 90 18.65 -7.71 8.55
CA PRO A 90 17.26 -7.86 8.95
C PRO A 90 17.23 -8.29 10.42
N HIS A 91 16.34 -7.66 11.20
CA HIS A 91 16.19 -7.97 12.62
C HIS A 91 15.91 -9.47 12.85
N SER A 92 15.14 -10.09 11.94
CA SER A 92 14.85 -11.52 11.97
C SER A 92 14.48 -12.01 10.58
N MET A 93 15.23 -12.97 10.05
CA MET A 93 14.95 -13.52 8.71
C MET A 93 13.70 -14.42 8.69
N SER A 94 13.37 -15.05 9.83
CA SER A 94 12.16 -15.85 9.98
C SER A 94 10.88 -15.05 9.72
N ASN A 95 10.75 -13.85 10.30
CA ASN A 95 9.56 -13.01 10.11
C ASN A 95 9.39 -12.54 8.66
N VAL A 96 10.49 -12.34 7.93
CA VAL A 96 10.45 -11.99 6.50
C VAL A 96 9.87 -13.15 5.70
N VAL A 97 10.35 -14.37 5.94
CA VAL A 97 9.88 -15.58 5.24
C VAL A 97 8.41 -15.85 5.55
N ILE A 98 7.99 -15.76 6.81
CA ILE A 98 6.60 -15.94 7.23
C ILE A 98 5.69 -14.93 6.52
N SER A 99 6.10 -13.66 6.46
CA SER A 99 5.34 -12.60 5.79
C SER A 99 5.19 -12.86 4.29
N ILE A 100 6.27 -13.29 3.62
CA ILE A 100 6.25 -13.64 2.20
C ILE A 100 5.29 -14.81 1.94
N CYS A 101 5.30 -15.85 2.78
CA CYS A 101 4.39 -16.97 2.65
C CYS A 101 2.91 -16.53 2.75
N PHE A 102 2.57 -15.66 3.70
CA PHE A 102 1.21 -15.14 3.85
C PHE A 102 0.78 -14.27 2.66
N ILE A 103 1.64 -13.36 2.19
CA ILE A 103 1.35 -12.49 1.04
C ILE A 103 1.17 -13.34 -0.23
N TRP A 104 2.04 -14.33 -0.43
CA TRP A 104 1.96 -15.22 -1.59
C TRP A 104 0.69 -16.06 -1.57
N PHE A 105 0.37 -16.69 -0.43
CA PHE A 105 -0.86 -17.45 -0.26
C PHE A 105 -2.11 -16.59 -0.52
N SER A 106 -2.15 -15.38 0.05
CA SER A 106 -3.27 -14.44 -0.17
C SER A 106 -3.39 -14.03 -1.63
N SER A 107 -2.28 -13.81 -2.32
CA SER A 107 -2.26 -13.43 -3.74
C SER A 107 -2.82 -14.54 -4.63
N VAL A 108 -2.38 -15.79 -4.40
CA VAL A 108 -2.86 -16.96 -5.14
C VAL A 108 -4.34 -17.22 -4.86
N LEU A 109 -4.77 -17.11 -3.60
CA LEU A 109 -6.18 -17.29 -3.23
C LEU A 109 -7.08 -16.24 -3.89
N THR A 110 -6.65 -14.98 -3.94
CA THR A 110 -7.41 -13.90 -4.59
C THR A 110 -7.54 -14.14 -6.10
N ALA A 111 -6.46 -14.62 -6.75
CA ALA A 111 -6.48 -14.97 -8.17
C ALA A 111 -7.34 -16.21 -8.48
N ALA A 112 -7.51 -17.13 -7.52
CA ALA A 112 -8.31 -18.34 -7.70
C ALA A 112 -9.81 -18.14 -7.46
N LEU A 113 -10.23 -17.05 -6.80
CA LEU A 113 -11.63 -16.75 -6.46
C LEU A 113 -12.31 -15.78 -7.45
N LEU A 114 -11.54 -15.17 -8.37
CA LEU A 114 -12.00 -14.27 -9.43
C LEU A 114 -12.02 -14.99 -10.78
#